data_AF-A0A437MYL5-F1
#
_entry.id   AF-A0A437MYL5-F1
#
_cell.length_a   1.000
_cell.length_b   1.000
_cell.length_c   1.000
_cell.angle_alpha   90.00
_cell.angle_beta   90.00
_cell.angle_gamma   90.00
#
_symmetry.space_group_name_H-M   'P 1'
#
loop_
_entity.id
_entity.type
_entity.pdbx_description
1 polymer ?
#
loop_
_entity_poly.entity_id
_entity_poly.type
_entity_poly.pdbx_seq_one_letter_code
_entity_poly.pdbx_strand_id
1 'polypeptide(L)'
;MAQKYRIYINQKVILVTEKVPDNAGSYQMIDGQTFNLKTIYPKILKYNIGLFYVVCNDAKAFMKEIEASITVIEAAGGLVKNDEGDYLFIYRNDKWDLPKGKLEKDESRKEGGVREVEEECGITVNKLGKKICKTYHVYTIKREPVLKKTHWYAMKHRGHEKLKPQKEEGITDVRWFKKEEVGTILENTFPSIVDVLVKSKLIKDRPAPLSE
;
A
#
# COMPACT_ATOMS: atom_id res chain seq x y z
N MET A 1 -21.16 -3.85 8.28
CA MET A 1 -20.67 -3.26 7.01
C MET A 1 -19.97 -4.35 6.23
N ALA A 2 -20.31 -4.52 4.95
CA ALA A 2 -19.64 -5.48 4.06
C ALA A 2 -18.13 -5.19 4.04
N GLN A 3 -17.30 -6.25 4.10
CA GLN A 3 -15.86 -6.05 4.07
C GLN A 3 -15.43 -5.78 2.62
N LYS A 4 -14.59 -4.76 2.41
CA LYS A 4 -14.01 -4.44 1.10
C LYS A 4 -12.49 -4.61 1.16
N TYR A 5 -11.91 -5.14 0.09
CA TYR A 5 -10.46 -5.24 -0.08
C TYR A 5 -10.04 -4.64 -1.41
N ARG A 6 -8.84 -4.06 -1.45
CA ARG A 6 -8.22 -3.56 -2.67
C ARG A 6 -6.93 -4.28 -2.93
N ILE A 7 -6.80 -4.80 -4.14
CA ILE A 7 -5.55 -5.36 -4.68
C ILE A 7 -5.03 -4.35 -5.70
N TYR A 8 -3.81 -3.86 -5.46
CA TYR A 8 -3.15 -2.85 -6.26
C TYR A 8 -2.22 -3.52 -7.29
N ILE A 9 -2.24 -3.02 -8.52
CA ILE A 9 -1.34 -3.41 -9.61
C ILE A 9 -0.86 -2.12 -10.27
N ASN A 10 0.33 -1.63 -9.90
CA ASN A 10 0.78 -0.28 -10.28
C ASN A 10 -0.27 0.78 -9.89
N GLN A 11 -0.76 1.57 -10.86
CA GLN A 11 -1.83 2.56 -10.65
C GLN A 11 -3.25 1.96 -10.74
N LYS A 12 -3.38 0.65 -10.94
CA LYS A 12 -4.66 -0.04 -11.11
C LYS A 12 -5.13 -0.67 -9.82
N VAL A 13 -6.44 -0.81 -9.67
CA VAL A 13 -7.08 -1.36 -8.47
C VAL A 13 -8.12 -2.40 -8.86
N ILE A 14 -8.06 -3.56 -8.21
CA ILE A 14 -9.15 -4.53 -8.17
C ILE A 14 -9.82 -4.42 -6.80
N LEU A 15 -11.09 -4.00 -6.80
CA LEU A 15 -11.95 -3.94 -5.63
C LEU A 15 -12.66 -5.29 -5.45
N VAL A 16 -12.36 -5.98 -4.35
CA VAL A 16 -13.10 -7.18 -3.91
C VAL A 16 -14.18 -6.72 -2.94
N THR A 17 -15.44 -7.01 -3.26
CA THR A 17 -16.59 -6.49 -2.50
C THR A 17 -17.79 -7.44 -2.54
N GLU A 18 -18.70 -7.28 -1.57
CA GLU A 18 -19.91 -8.10 -1.45
C GLU A 18 -21.13 -7.50 -2.18
N LYS A 19 -20.99 -6.29 -2.72
CA LYS A 19 -22.04 -5.58 -3.45
C LYS A 19 -21.43 -4.81 -4.61
N VAL A 20 -22.18 -4.63 -5.69
CA VAL A 20 -21.78 -3.75 -6.80
C VAL A 20 -21.45 -2.36 -6.23
N PRO A 21 -20.29 -1.75 -6.58
CA PRO A 21 -19.95 -0.40 -6.10
C PRO A 21 -20.92 0.64 -6.68
N ASP A 22 -21.21 1.69 -5.91
CA ASP A 22 -22.20 2.72 -6.29
C ASP A 22 -21.80 3.45 -7.60
N ASN A 23 -20.51 3.57 -7.86
CA ASN A 23 -19.92 4.13 -9.08
C ASN A 23 -19.44 3.05 -10.07
N ALA A 24 -20.16 1.93 -10.20
CA ALA A 24 -19.79 0.81 -11.08
C ALA A 24 -19.48 1.21 -12.53
N GLY A 25 -20.05 2.30 -13.05
CA GLY A 25 -19.73 2.82 -14.39
C GLY A 25 -18.27 3.25 -14.59
N SER A 26 -17.54 3.51 -13.50
CA SER A 26 -16.11 3.82 -13.53
C SER A 26 -15.22 2.57 -13.45
N TYR A 27 -15.81 1.38 -13.27
CA TYR A 27 -15.08 0.13 -13.09
C TYR A 27 -15.40 -0.89 -14.18
N GLN A 28 -14.40 -1.72 -14.52
CA GLN A 28 -14.64 -2.93 -15.29
C GLN A 28 -14.92 -4.11 -14.36
N MET A 29 -16.04 -4.80 -14.55
CA MET A 29 -16.38 -6.00 -13.78
C MET A 29 -15.47 -7.18 -14.18
N ILE A 30 -15.00 -7.91 -13.17
CA ILE A 30 -14.35 -9.21 -13.30
C ILE A 30 -15.31 -10.24 -12.70
N ASP A 31 -15.59 -11.31 -13.44
CA ASP A 31 -16.38 -12.41 -12.93
C ASP A 31 -15.65 -13.11 -11.78
N GLY A 32 -16.33 -13.20 -10.63
CA GLY A 32 -15.79 -13.82 -9.42
C GLY A 32 -15.66 -15.33 -9.51
N GLN A 33 -16.47 -16.00 -10.33
CA GLN A 33 -16.42 -17.46 -10.48
C GLN A 33 -15.17 -17.92 -11.25
N THR A 34 -14.71 -17.10 -12.20
CA THR A 34 -13.52 -17.36 -13.01
C THR A 34 -12.28 -16.61 -12.52
N PHE A 35 -12.35 -15.99 -11.34
CA PHE A 35 -11.27 -15.19 -10.79
C PHE A 35 -10.04 -16.05 -10.46
N ASN A 36 -8.92 -15.73 -11.08
CA ASN A 36 -7.61 -16.24 -10.70
C ASN A 36 -6.58 -15.13 -10.83
N LEU A 37 -5.97 -14.72 -9.71
CA LEU A 37 -5.09 -13.55 -9.68
C LEU A 37 -3.89 -13.69 -10.64
N LYS A 38 -3.30 -14.90 -10.75
CA LYS A 38 -2.15 -15.15 -11.64
C LYS A 38 -2.55 -15.00 -13.11
N THR A 39 -3.72 -15.49 -13.49
CA THR A 39 -4.20 -15.45 -14.88
C THR A 39 -4.72 -14.07 -15.27
N ILE A 40 -5.35 -13.33 -14.37
CA ILE A 40 -5.88 -11.99 -14.67
C ILE A 40 -4.81 -10.92 -14.64
N TYR A 41 -3.79 -11.02 -13.78
CA TYR A 41 -2.72 -10.03 -13.64
C TYR A 41 -2.14 -9.54 -15.00
N PRO A 42 -1.69 -10.42 -15.92
CA PRO A 42 -1.16 -9.98 -17.21
C PRO A 42 -2.23 -9.32 -18.12
N LYS A 43 -3.51 -9.65 -17.94
CA LYS A 43 -4.62 -9.00 -18.65
C LYS A 43 -4.85 -7.60 -18.10
N ILE A 44 -4.86 -7.45 -16.78
CA ILE A 44 -5.04 -6.16 -16.07
C ILE A 44 -4.01 -5.13 -16.52
N LEU A 45 -2.75 -5.54 -16.68
CA LEU A 45 -1.68 -4.66 -17.17
C LEU A 45 -1.94 -4.10 -18.59
N LYS A 46 -2.64 -4.83 -19.46
CA LYS A 46 -2.90 -4.44 -20.85
C LYS A 46 -4.08 -3.50 -21.03
N TYR A 47 -5.01 -3.48 -20.08
CA TYR A 47 -6.17 -2.59 -20.16
C TYR A 47 -5.77 -1.12 -20.00
N ASN A 48 -6.52 -0.20 -20.59
CA ASN A 48 -6.32 1.25 -20.34
C ASN A 48 -7.09 1.73 -19.10
N ILE A 49 -8.15 1.02 -18.69
CA ILE A 49 -8.91 1.34 -17.48
C ILE A 49 -8.10 1.04 -16.21
N GLY A 50 -8.27 1.89 -15.20
CA GLY A 50 -7.58 1.80 -13.91
C GLY A 50 -8.32 1.00 -12.84
N LEU A 51 -9.63 0.88 -12.94
CA LEU A 51 -10.47 0.34 -11.88
C LEU A 51 -11.22 -0.91 -12.33
N PHE A 52 -11.16 -1.93 -11.48
CA PHE A 52 -11.81 -3.20 -11.66
C PHE A 52 -12.53 -3.58 -10.37
N TYR A 53 -13.59 -4.35 -10.47
CA TYR A 53 -14.23 -4.91 -9.29
C TYR A 53 -14.65 -6.35 -9.50
N VAL A 54 -14.71 -7.09 -8.40
CA VAL A 54 -15.27 -8.44 -8.32
C VAL A 54 -16.27 -8.48 -7.19
N VAL A 55 -17.48 -8.95 -7.50
CA VAL A 55 -18.54 -9.19 -6.51
C VAL A 55 -18.44 -10.64 -6.05
N CYS A 56 -18.47 -10.85 -4.74
CA CYS A 56 -18.37 -12.17 -4.11
C CYS A 56 -19.29 -12.24 -2.89
N ASN A 57 -19.57 -13.44 -2.37
CA ASN A 57 -20.47 -13.58 -1.23
C ASN A 57 -19.81 -13.22 0.11
N ASP A 58 -18.53 -13.54 0.27
CA ASP A 58 -17.71 -13.22 1.44
C ASP A 58 -16.33 -12.74 0.98
N ALA A 59 -16.11 -11.42 1.06
CA ALA A 59 -14.87 -10.81 0.59
C ALA A 59 -13.64 -11.26 1.39
N LYS A 60 -13.82 -11.63 2.67
CA LYS A 60 -12.73 -12.10 3.53
C LYS A 60 -12.34 -13.52 3.17
N ALA A 61 -13.30 -14.40 2.93
CA ALA A 61 -13.04 -15.75 2.43
C ALA A 61 -12.38 -15.70 1.05
N PHE A 62 -12.90 -14.86 0.15
CA PHE A 62 -12.33 -14.65 -1.19
C PHE A 62 -10.86 -14.21 -1.14
N MET A 63 -10.54 -13.22 -0.29
CA MET A 63 -9.14 -12.81 -0.12
C MET A 63 -8.24 -13.92 0.45
N LYS A 64 -8.75 -14.80 1.31
CA LYS A 64 -7.98 -15.96 1.80
C LYS A 64 -7.70 -16.96 0.68
N GLU A 65 -8.67 -17.21 -0.19
CA GLU A 65 -8.50 -18.09 -1.35
C GLU A 65 -7.45 -17.52 -2.32
N ILE A 66 -7.48 -16.20 -2.55
CA ILE A 66 -6.43 -15.52 -3.31
C ILE A 66 -5.06 -15.74 -2.65
N GLU A 67 -4.93 -15.43 -1.35
CA GLU A 67 -3.68 -15.59 -0.59
C GLU A 67 -3.18 -17.06 -0.63
N ALA A 68 -4.07 -18.06 -0.66
CA ALA A 68 -3.69 -19.48 -0.73
C ALA A 68 -3.25 -19.93 -2.14
N SER A 69 -3.70 -19.25 -3.20
CA SER A 69 -3.43 -19.61 -4.60
C SER A 69 -2.15 -18.99 -5.20
N ILE A 70 -1.55 -18.02 -4.50
CA ILE A 70 -0.41 -17.22 -4.97
C ILE A 70 0.67 -17.13 -3.88
N THR A 71 1.93 -17.00 -4.30
CA THR A 71 3.00 -16.73 -3.35
C THR A 71 2.75 -15.38 -2.67
N VAL A 72 2.64 -15.41 -1.35
CA VAL A 72 2.47 -14.20 -0.52
C VAL A 72 3.83 -13.76 0.01
N ILE A 73 4.16 -12.49 -0.21
CA ILE A 73 5.34 -11.84 0.39
C ILE A 73 4.84 -10.96 1.53
N GLU A 74 5.20 -11.29 2.76
CA GLU A 74 4.90 -10.44 3.92
C GLU A 74 5.89 -9.28 3.98
N ALA A 75 5.35 -8.09 4.26
CA ALA A 75 6.08 -6.85 4.31
C ALA A 75 5.53 -5.96 5.43
N ALA A 76 6.32 -5.00 5.90
CA ALA A 76 5.86 -4.02 6.87
C ALA A 76 6.53 -2.66 6.65
N GLY A 77 5.92 -1.62 7.21
CA GLY A 77 6.47 -0.27 7.20
C GLY A 77 5.63 0.72 7.98
N GLY A 78 5.93 2.01 7.81
CA GLY A 78 5.49 3.04 8.73
C GLY A 78 5.00 4.33 8.07
N LEU A 79 3.93 4.90 8.64
CA LEU A 79 3.69 6.34 8.55
C LEU A 79 4.35 6.99 9.76
N VAL A 80 5.52 7.57 9.55
CA VAL A 80 6.34 8.17 10.60
C VAL A 80 5.98 9.65 10.75
N LYS A 81 5.83 10.11 11.99
CA LYS A 81 5.63 11.52 12.33
C LYS A 81 6.77 12.02 13.22
N ASN A 82 7.39 13.15 12.89
CA ASN A 82 8.41 13.78 13.74
C ASN A 82 7.78 14.65 14.85
N ASP A 83 8.60 15.27 15.71
CA ASP A 83 8.14 16.15 16.79
C ASP A 83 7.58 17.49 16.28
N GLU A 84 7.98 17.94 15.09
CA GLU A 84 7.48 19.16 14.43
C GLU A 84 6.07 18.95 13.82
N GLY A 85 5.66 17.70 13.66
CA GLY A 85 4.36 17.33 13.17
C GLY A 85 4.33 16.85 11.72
N ASP A 86 5.49 16.77 11.10
CA ASP A 86 5.69 16.39 9.70
C ASP A 86 5.74 14.88 9.51
N TYR A 87 5.52 14.44 8.27
CA TYR A 87 5.43 13.03 7.89
C TYR A 87 6.54 12.64 6.92
N LEU A 88 7.13 11.48 7.17
CA LEU A 88 8.23 10.95 6.36
C LEU A 88 7.69 10.26 5.10
N PHE A 89 8.24 10.65 3.96
CA PHE A 89 8.00 9.98 2.68
C PHE A 89 9.32 9.68 1.98
N ILE A 90 9.28 8.63 1.15
CA ILE A 90 10.39 8.23 0.28
C ILE A 90 9.97 8.44 -1.18
N TYR A 91 10.91 8.79 -2.05
CA TYR A 91 10.69 8.91 -3.49
C TYR A 91 11.40 7.79 -4.23
N ARG A 92 10.65 7.01 -5.01
CA ARG A 92 11.15 5.89 -5.81
C ARG A 92 10.19 5.59 -6.96
N ASN A 93 10.71 5.08 -8.08
CA ASN A 93 9.90 4.79 -9.29
C ASN A 93 9.01 5.98 -9.71
N ASP A 94 9.60 7.18 -9.67
CA ASP A 94 8.95 8.46 -10.00
C ASP A 94 7.70 8.80 -9.17
N LYS A 95 7.56 8.23 -7.96
CA LYS A 95 6.42 8.44 -7.07
C LYS A 95 6.84 8.58 -5.61
N TRP A 96 6.06 9.36 -4.88
CA TRP A 96 6.12 9.38 -3.42
C TRP A 96 5.46 8.13 -2.85
N ASP A 97 6.10 7.56 -1.84
CA ASP A 97 5.72 6.31 -1.19
C ASP A 97 6.02 6.43 0.33
N LEU A 98 5.56 5.46 1.10
CA LEU A 98 5.95 5.31 2.50
C LEU A 98 7.06 4.26 2.63
N PRO A 99 7.94 4.42 3.62
CA PRO A 99 9.00 3.45 3.90
C PRO A 99 8.46 2.09 4.35
N LYS A 100 8.98 1.01 3.76
CA LYS A 100 8.55 -0.39 3.91
C LYS A 100 9.38 -1.36 3.05
N GLY A 101 9.71 -2.50 3.64
CA GLY A 101 10.24 -3.64 2.89
C GLY A 101 9.71 -4.99 3.36
N LYS A 102 10.41 -6.04 2.94
CA LYS A 102 10.00 -7.43 3.18
C LYS A 102 10.39 -7.82 4.60
N LEU A 103 9.59 -8.69 5.21
CA LEU A 103 10.00 -9.27 6.49
C LEU A 103 11.17 -10.22 6.29
N GLU A 104 12.13 -10.15 7.20
CA GLU A 104 13.17 -11.14 7.32
C GLU A 104 12.64 -12.42 7.98
N LYS A 105 13.45 -13.48 7.94
CA LYS A 105 13.10 -14.75 8.58
C LYS A 105 12.99 -14.52 10.10
N ASP A 106 11.94 -15.06 10.70
CA ASP A 106 11.66 -15.02 12.14
C ASP A 106 11.41 -13.60 12.72
N GLU A 107 11.29 -12.58 11.85
CA GLU A 107 11.00 -11.20 12.22
C GLU A 107 9.50 -10.96 12.41
N SER A 108 9.10 -10.29 13.50
CA SER A 108 7.71 -9.85 13.64
C SER A 108 7.42 -8.68 12.70
N ARG A 109 6.17 -8.56 12.25
CA ARG A 109 5.71 -7.43 11.43
C ARG A 109 5.99 -6.04 12.04
N LYS A 110 6.07 -5.99 13.37
CA LYS A 110 6.36 -4.74 14.10
C LYS A 110 7.84 -4.39 14.00
N GLU A 111 8.70 -5.37 14.24
CA GLU A 111 10.16 -5.23 14.14
C GLU A 111 10.56 -4.89 12.71
N GLY A 112 10.08 -5.66 11.72
CA GLY A 112 10.40 -5.38 10.32
C GLY A 112 9.87 -4.05 9.83
N GLY A 113 8.71 -3.60 10.33
CA GLY A 113 8.23 -2.27 10.01
C GLY A 113 9.17 -1.17 10.52
N VAL A 114 9.73 -1.34 11.72
CA VAL A 114 10.69 -0.39 12.29
C VAL A 114 12.02 -0.45 11.54
N ARG A 115 12.62 -1.65 11.42
CA ARG A 115 13.91 -1.86 10.73
C ARG A 115 13.91 -1.22 9.34
N GLU A 116 12.91 -1.52 8.52
CA GLU A 116 12.81 -0.99 7.15
C GLU A 116 12.73 0.53 7.10
N VAL A 117 12.01 1.15 8.05
CA VAL A 117 11.97 2.62 8.15
C VAL A 117 13.34 3.19 8.49
N GLU A 118 14.04 2.58 9.44
CA GLU A 118 15.35 3.04 9.87
C GLU A 118 16.40 2.86 8.76
N GLU A 119 16.39 1.71 8.07
CA GLU A 119 17.30 1.38 6.96
C GLU A 119 17.05 2.26 5.72
N GLU A 120 15.80 2.40 5.28
CA GLU A 120 15.46 3.12 4.04
C GLU A 120 15.68 4.64 4.16
N CYS A 121 15.61 5.17 5.39
CA CYS A 121 15.54 6.62 5.64
C CYS A 121 16.71 7.18 6.47
N GLY A 122 17.50 6.34 7.14
CA GLY A 122 18.60 6.78 8.00
C GLY A 122 18.14 7.54 9.25
N ILE A 123 17.04 7.11 9.87
CA ILE A 123 16.51 7.68 11.11
C ILE A 123 16.26 6.60 12.16
N THR A 124 16.01 6.99 13.39
CA THR A 124 15.58 6.10 14.49
C THR A 124 14.07 6.25 14.73
N VAL A 125 13.35 5.13 14.84
CA VAL A 125 11.94 5.11 15.26
C VAL A 125 11.84 5.00 16.77
N ASN A 126 11.64 6.13 17.44
CA ASN A 126 11.60 6.18 18.91
C ASN A 126 10.30 5.62 19.51
N LYS A 127 9.20 5.53 18.74
CA LYS A 127 7.95 4.94 19.22
C LYS A 127 7.15 4.27 18.13
N LEU A 128 6.92 2.97 18.30
CA LEU A 128 5.94 2.22 17.52
C LEU A 128 4.52 2.44 18.07
N GLY A 129 3.62 2.86 17.20
CA GLY A 129 2.21 3.09 17.48
C GLY A 129 1.30 1.93 17.07
N LYS A 130 0.02 2.26 16.87
CA LYS A 130 -1.01 1.28 16.46
C LYS A 130 -0.84 0.88 15.00
N LYS A 131 -1.32 -0.32 14.65
CA LYS A 131 -1.50 -0.74 13.27
C LYS A 131 -2.51 0.17 12.58
N ILE A 132 -2.18 0.67 11.39
CA ILE A 132 -3.04 1.50 10.55
C ILE A 132 -3.94 0.60 9.71
N CYS A 133 -3.33 -0.20 8.83
CA CYS A 133 -4.05 -1.11 7.95
C CYS A 133 -3.12 -2.19 7.37
N LYS A 134 -3.61 -2.90 6.36
CA LYS A 134 -2.80 -3.70 5.43
C LYS A 134 -3.16 -3.31 4.01
N THR A 135 -2.20 -3.36 3.10
CA THR A 135 -2.41 -3.17 1.65
C THR A 135 -1.89 -4.38 0.89
N TYR A 136 -2.48 -4.64 -0.28
CA TYR A 136 -2.17 -5.79 -1.12
C TYR A 136 -1.67 -5.32 -2.48
N HIS A 137 -0.43 -5.60 -2.83
CA HIS A 137 0.16 -5.18 -4.10
C HIS A 137 0.66 -6.40 -4.87
N VAL A 138 0.37 -6.47 -6.17
CA VAL A 138 0.82 -7.56 -7.02
C VAL A 138 1.89 -7.05 -7.96
N TYR A 139 3.00 -7.77 -8.02
CA TYR A 139 4.09 -7.56 -8.96
C TYR A 139 4.71 -8.92 -9.30
N THR A 140 5.73 -8.93 -10.16
CA THR A 140 6.38 -10.18 -10.57
C THR A 140 7.73 -10.37 -9.89
N ILE A 141 8.02 -11.59 -9.42
CA ILE A 141 9.37 -12.06 -9.07
C ILE A 141 9.72 -13.16 -10.06
N LYS A 142 10.85 -13.03 -10.76
CA LYS A 142 11.27 -14.01 -11.79
C LYS A 142 10.15 -14.34 -12.79
N ARG A 143 9.40 -13.32 -13.23
CA ARG A 143 8.22 -13.38 -14.12
C ARG A 143 6.95 -14.01 -13.53
N GLU A 144 6.98 -14.54 -12.31
CA GLU A 144 5.80 -15.07 -11.63
C GLU A 144 5.10 -14.00 -10.79
N PRO A 145 3.77 -13.81 -10.93
CA PRO A 145 3.01 -12.92 -10.07
C PRO A 145 3.08 -13.34 -8.60
N VAL A 146 3.37 -12.40 -7.71
CA VAL A 146 3.35 -12.55 -6.26
C VAL A 146 2.45 -11.50 -5.63
N LEU A 147 1.82 -11.84 -4.50
CA LEU A 147 1.01 -10.92 -3.73
C LEU A 147 1.81 -10.42 -2.52
N LYS A 148 2.25 -9.17 -2.56
CA LYS A 148 2.84 -8.52 -1.38
C LYS A 148 1.75 -7.96 -0.47
N LYS A 149 1.79 -8.39 0.78
CA LYS A 149 0.90 -7.96 1.85
C LYS A 149 1.69 -7.11 2.83
N THR A 150 1.50 -5.80 2.74
CA THR A 150 2.22 -4.84 3.60
C THR A 150 1.39 -4.46 4.80
N HIS A 151 2.00 -4.57 5.99
CA HIS A 151 1.43 -4.17 7.27
C HIS A 151 1.93 -2.78 7.65
N TRP A 152 1.00 -1.84 7.84
CA TRP A 152 1.34 -0.44 8.11
C TRP A 152 1.10 -0.08 9.57
N TYR A 153 2.04 0.65 10.15
CA TYR A 153 1.97 1.11 11.53
C TYR A 153 2.19 2.61 11.63
N ALA A 154 1.57 3.25 12.60
CA ALA A 154 1.92 4.62 12.97
C ALA A 154 3.24 4.58 13.74
N MET A 155 4.16 5.49 13.45
CA MET A 155 5.48 5.55 14.08
C MET A 155 5.82 6.99 14.45
N LYS A 156 6.73 7.16 15.41
CA LYS A 156 7.28 8.48 15.75
C LYS A 156 8.79 8.48 15.71
N HIS A 157 9.32 9.57 15.17
CA HIS A 157 10.73 9.93 15.23
C HIS A 157 10.88 11.18 16.10
N ARG A 158 12.01 11.28 16.81
CA ARG A 158 12.42 12.40 17.65
C ARG A 158 13.84 12.80 17.27
N GLY A 159 14.05 14.10 17.16
CA GLY A 159 15.35 14.68 16.81
C GLY A 159 15.45 15.14 15.38
N HIS A 160 16.69 15.31 14.92
CA HIS A 160 17.05 15.95 13.65
C HIS A 160 18.10 15.12 12.90
N GLU A 161 17.94 13.79 12.92
CA GLU A 161 18.83 12.91 12.17
C GLU A 161 18.80 13.25 10.68
N LYS A 162 19.98 13.18 10.04
CA LYS A 162 20.09 13.49 8.62
C LYS A 162 19.50 12.33 7.82
N LEU A 163 18.47 12.63 7.04
CA LEU A 163 17.86 11.67 6.13
C LEU A 163 18.89 11.11 5.15
N LYS A 164 18.91 9.78 5.03
CA LYS A 164 19.80 9.04 4.14
C LYS A 164 18.99 8.02 3.35
N PRO A 165 18.65 8.33 2.08
CA PRO A 165 18.00 7.39 1.19
C PRO A 165 18.85 6.12 0.99
N GLN A 166 18.22 4.95 1.12
CA GLN A 166 18.83 3.67 0.74
C GLN A 166 18.73 3.47 -0.78
N LYS A 167 19.80 3.84 -1.48
CA LYS A 167 19.84 3.87 -2.95
C LYS A 167 19.73 2.49 -3.58
N GLU A 168 20.16 1.45 -2.86
CA GLU A 168 20.13 0.05 -3.29
C GLU A 168 18.69 -0.44 -3.53
N GLU A 169 17.71 0.12 -2.81
CA GLU A 169 16.28 -0.16 -2.97
C GLU A 169 15.61 0.78 -4.00
N GLY A 170 16.41 1.57 -4.73
CA GLY A 170 15.93 2.53 -5.73
C GLY A 170 15.30 3.79 -5.12
N ILE A 171 15.55 4.07 -3.84
CA ILE A 171 15.09 5.29 -3.17
C ILE A 171 16.05 6.41 -3.54
N THR A 172 15.52 7.41 -4.25
CA THR A 172 16.31 8.55 -4.72
C THR A 172 16.17 9.77 -3.82
N ASP A 173 15.13 9.82 -2.98
CA ASP A 173 14.91 10.91 -2.03
C ASP A 173 14.13 10.44 -0.79
N VAL A 174 14.34 11.13 0.33
CA VAL A 174 13.62 10.93 1.60
C VAL A 174 13.40 12.32 2.20
N ARG A 175 12.15 12.65 2.52
CA ARG A 175 11.78 14.00 3.00
C ARG A 175 10.70 13.96 4.07
N TRP A 176 10.76 14.97 4.93
CA TRP A 176 9.67 15.35 5.83
C TRP A 176 8.72 16.29 5.08
N PHE A 177 7.42 16.04 5.18
CA PHE A 177 6.37 16.89 4.63
C PHE A 177 5.42 17.33 5.75
N LYS A 178 5.12 18.62 5.77
CA LYS A 178 4.09 19.16 6.64
C LYS A 178 2.75 18.55 6.29
N LYS A 179 1.83 18.54 7.26
CA LYS A 179 0.48 18.02 7.04
C LYS A 179 -0.23 18.71 5.87
N GLU A 180 0.00 20.00 5.69
CA GLU A 180 -0.61 20.82 4.64
C GLU A 180 -0.05 20.47 3.24
N GLU A 181 1.18 19.95 3.15
CA GLU A 181 1.85 19.57 1.91
C GLU A 181 1.45 18.16 1.43
N VAL A 182 0.78 17.37 2.27
CA VAL A 182 0.30 16.02 1.92
C VAL A 182 -0.62 16.06 0.69
N GLY A 183 -1.35 17.17 0.46
CA GLY A 183 -2.15 17.35 -0.75
C GLY A 183 -1.33 17.17 -2.04
N THR A 184 -0.17 17.80 -2.12
CA THR A 184 0.75 17.70 -3.28
C THR A 184 1.30 16.28 -3.44
N ILE A 185 1.49 15.55 -2.34
CA ILE A 185 1.91 14.14 -2.38
C ILE A 185 0.84 13.27 -3.05
N LEU A 186 -0.45 13.57 -2.84
CA LEU A 186 -1.55 12.81 -3.44
C LEU A 186 -1.56 12.88 -4.97
N GLU A 187 -1.05 13.98 -5.54
CA GLU A 187 -0.93 14.15 -6.99
C GLU A 187 0.08 13.18 -7.61
N ASN A 188 1.10 12.77 -6.84
CA ASN A 188 2.13 11.85 -7.32
C ASN A 188 2.48 10.72 -6.32
N THR A 189 1.47 9.97 -5.89
CA THR A 189 1.66 8.77 -5.06
C THR A 189 0.93 7.54 -5.65
N PHE A 190 1.13 6.39 -5.01
CA PHE A 190 0.43 5.15 -5.34
C PHE A 190 -0.96 5.11 -4.70
N PRO A 191 -1.98 4.55 -5.38
CA PRO A 191 -3.30 4.29 -4.81
C PRO A 191 -3.30 3.53 -3.48
N SER A 192 -2.31 2.68 -3.24
CA SER A 192 -2.13 1.95 -1.99
C SER A 192 -1.82 2.88 -0.82
N ILE A 193 -1.00 3.92 -1.04
CA ILE A 193 -0.58 4.87 -0.02
C ILE A 193 -1.73 5.81 0.33
N VAL A 194 -2.54 6.23 -0.64
CA VAL A 194 -3.79 6.95 -0.38
C VAL A 194 -4.65 6.22 0.66
N ASP A 195 -4.79 4.88 0.54
CA ASP A 195 -5.56 4.09 1.51
C ASP A 195 -4.92 4.08 2.91
N VAL A 196 -3.59 4.09 3.01
CA VAL A 196 -2.89 4.23 4.30
C VAL A 196 -3.18 5.59 4.92
N LEU A 197 -3.12 6.67 4.13
CA LEU A 197 -3.34 8.05 4.60
C LEU A 197 -4.79 8.30 5.04
N VAL A 198 -5.78 7.73 4.33
CA VAL A 198 -7.19 7.76 4.77
C VAL A 198 -7.37 6.98 6.06
N LYS A 199 -6.82 5.76 6.15
CA LYS A 199 -6.95 4.92 7.36
C LYS A 199 -6.22 5.49 8.57
N SER A 200 -5.16 6.26 8.36
CA SER A 200 -4.48 7.00 9.43
C SER A 200 -5.19 8.28 9.84
N LYS A 201 -6.24 8.69 9.11
CA LYS A 201 -6.97 9.96 9.26
C LYS A 201 -6.10 11.20 8.96
N LEU A 202 -5.01 11.02 8.21
CA LEU A 202 -4.20 12.15 7.76
C LEU A 202 -4.92 12.93 6.66
N ILE A 203 -5.67 12.21 5.82
CA ILE A 203 -6.65 12.78 4.88
C ILE A 203 -8.02 12.17 5.14
N LYS A 204 -9.09 12.90 4.79
CA LYS A 204 -10.47 12.47 5.05
C LYS A 204 -10.97 11.49 3.99
N ASP A 205 -10.80 11.88 2.73
CA ASP A 205 -11.43 11.22 1.60
C ASP A 205 -10.38 10.77 0.57
N ARG A 206 -10.77 9.78 -0.24
CA ARG A 206 -9.94 9.34 -1.35
C ARG A 206 -10.15 10.30 -2.53
N PRO A 207 -9.08 10.81 -3.16
CA PRO A 207 -9.21 11.52 -4.42
C PRO A 207 -9.72 10.58 -5.51
N ALA A 208 -10.35 11.16 -6.54
CA ALA A 208 -10.69 10.44 -7.76
C ALA A 208 -9.42 9.78 -8.37
N PRO A 209 -9.51 8.59 -8.96
CA PRO A 209 -10.73 7.82 -9.22
C PRO A 209 -11.13 6.88 -8.07
N LEU A 210 -10.42 6.90 -6.93
CA LEU A 210 -10.63 5.96 -5.82
C LEU A 210 -11.76 6.39 -4.87
N SER A 211 -12.39 7.53 -5.12
CA SER A 211 -13.59 8.00 -4.41
C SER A 211 -14.70 6.96 -4.56
N GLU A 212 -15.19 6.45 -3.43
CA GLU A 212 -16.41 5.65 -3.29
C GLU A 212 -17.43 6.48 -2.52
#